data_AF-A0A2V7DEG0-F1
#
_entry.id   AF-A0A2V7DEG0-F1
#
_cell.length_a   1.000
_cell.length_b   1.000
_cell.length_c   1.000
_cell.angle_alpha   90.00
_cell.angle_beta   90.00
_cell.angle_gamma   90.00
#
_symmetry.space_group_name_H-M   'P 1'
#
loop_
_entity.id
_entity.type
_entity.pdbx_description
1 polymer ?
#
loop_
_entity_poly.entity_id
_entity_poly.type
_entity_poly.pdbx_seq_one_letter_code
_entity_poly.pdbx_strand_id
1 'polypeptide(L)'
;MKVIRMHDYGPRLRTAVHAEQVHDQIAQALKASSRVRLDFADIESVGETFLDRSLGALVAWRGATVFRLLVFAHCSPSVAASVGKAFPQAGPIRGASRKKQP
;
A
#
# COMPACT_ATOMS: atom_id res chain seq x y z
N MET A 1 9.49 11.88 7.27
CA MET A 1 8.77 10.71 6.72
C MET A 1 7.29 10.97 6.88
N LYS A 2 6.49 10.89 5.81
CA LYS A 2 5.03 11.05 5.91
C LYS A 2 4.41 9.70 6.27
N VAL A 3 3.45 9.69 7.18
CA VAL A 3 2.63 8.50 7.49
C VAL A 3 1.23 8.76 6.97
N ILE A 4 0.72 7.82 6.17
CA ILE A 4 -0.67 7.78 5.68
C ILE A 4 -1.32 6.60 6.37
N ARG A 5 -2.32 6.88 7.21
CA ARG A 5 -3.04 5.85 7.95
C ARG A 5 -4.22 5.41 7.09
N MET A 6 -4.22 4.14 6.74
CA MET A 6 -5.26 3.59 5.88
C MET A 6 -6.61 3.51 6.59
N HIS A 7 -6.60 3.37 7.93
CA HIS A 7 -7.83 3.33 8.72
C HIS A 7 -8.66 4.62 8.61
N ASP A 8 -8.04 5.76 8.25
CA ASP A 8 -8.75 7.03 8.04
C ASP A 8 -9.73 6.95 6.85
N TYR A 9 -9.53 5.99 5.94
CA TYR A 9 -10.39 5.71 4.79
C TYR A 9 -11.36 4.54 5.04
N GLY A 10 -11.41 4.04 6.27
CA GLY A 10 -12.28 2.96 6.73
C GLY A 10 -11.60 1.59 6.83
N PRO A 11 -12.26 0.62 7.48
CA PRO A 11 -11.68 -0.71 7.76
C PRO A 11 -11.55 -1.61 6.52
N ARG A 12 -12.20 -1.25 5.40
CA ARG A 12 -12.23 -2.01 4.15
C ARG A 12 -11.96 -1.11 2.95
N LEU A 13 -10.79 -1.25 2.36
CA LEU A 13 -10.35 -0.42 1.24
C LEU A 13 -10.65 -1.12 -0.09
N ARG A 14 -11.87 -0.96 -0.60
CA ARG A 14 -12.32 -1.63 -1.85
C ARG A 14 -12.68 -0.67 -2.98
N THR A 15 -12.96 0.59 -2.67
CA THR A 15 -13.51 1.57 -3.62
C THR A 15 -12.42 2.41 -4.28
N ALA A 16 -12.68 2.85 -5.51
CA ALA A 16 -11.76 3.69 -6.28
C ALA A 16 -11.60 5.11 -5.69
N VAL A 17 -12.64 5.66 -5.06
CA VAL A 17 -12.62 7.02 -4.49
C VAL A 17 -11.54 7.17 -3.41
N HIS A 18 -11.44 6.19 -2.49
CA HIS A 18 -10.38 6.21 -1.48
C HIS A 18 -8.99 5.97 -2.10
N ALA A 19 -8.93 5.24 -3.21
CA ALA A 19 -7.67 4.93 -3.89
C ALA A 19 -7.04 6.17 -4.54
N GLU A 20 -7.86 7.03 -5.16
CA GLU A 20 -7.42 8.30 -5.74
C GLU A 20 -6.91 9.26 -4.66
N GLN A 21 -7.63 9.38 -3.55
CA GLN A 21 -7.19 10.21 -2.42
C GLN A 21 -5.86 9.74 -1.83
N VAL A 22 -5.68 8.42 -1.67
CA VAL A 22 -4.42 7.83 -1.19
C VAL A 22 -3.31 8.06 -2.22
N HIS A 23 -3.57 7.87 -3.51
CA HIS A 23 -2.63 8.17 -4.59
C HIS A 23 -2.10 9.61 -4.48
N ASP A 24 -3.00 10.58 -4.37
CA ASP A 24 -2.64 11.99 -4.35
C ASP A 24 -1.81 12.35 -3.11
N GLN A 25 -2.16 11.81 -1.94
CA GLN A 25 -1.36 11.99 -0.73
C GLN A 25 0.05 11.39 -0.87
N ILE A 26 0.17 10.20 -1.45
CA ILE A 26 1.47 9.58 -1.70
C ILE A 26 2.26 10.44 -2.70
N ALA A 27 1.64 10.84 -3.81
CA ALA A 27 2.27 11.64 -4.84
C ALA A 27 2.77 12.99 -4.30
N GLN A 28 1.96 13.66 -3.47
CA GLN A 28 2.34 14.91 -2.81
C GLN A 28 3.50 14.70 -1.82
N ALA A 29 3.45 13.64 -1.00
CA ALA A 29 4.53 13.34 -0.06
C ALA A 29 5.85 13.00 -0.76
N LEU A 30 5.78 12.32 -1.91
CA LEU A 30 6.94 12.00 -2.73
C LEU A 30 7.50 13.22 -3.49
N LYS A 31 6.70 14.26 -3.75
CA LYS A 31 7.22 15.55 -4.28
C LYS A 31 8.17 16.23 -3.28
N ALA A 32 7.94 16.05 -1.98
CA ALA A 32 8.83 16.53 -0.92
C ALA A 32 10.03 15.58 -0.65
N SER A 33 10.37 14.71 -1.60
CA SER A 33 11.47 13.73 -1.55
C SER A 33 11.52 12.88 -0.27
N SER A 34 10.36 12.67 0.36
CA SER A 34 10.25 11.95 1.63
C SER A 34 9.80 10.51 1.40
N ARG A 35 10.36 9.57 2.18
CA ARG A 35 9.78 8.23 2.31
C ARG A 35 8.37 8.33 2.88
N VAL A 36 7.48 7.49 2.37
CA VAL A 36 6.06 7.43 2.75
C VAL A 36 5.79 6.10 3.42
N ARG A 37 5.24 6.14 4.64
CA ARG A 37 4.74 4.97 5.36
C ARG A 37 3.25 4.83 5.11
N LEU A 38 2.84 3.68 4.61
CA LEU A 38 1.45 3.28 4.49
C LEU A 38 1.14 2.38 5.69
N ASP A 39 0.34 2.89 6.62
CA ASP A 39 0.00 2.19 7.85
C ASP A 39 -1.36 1.50 7.70
N PHE A 40 -1.35 0.16 7.73
CA PHE A 40 -2.53 -0.68 7.56
C PHE A 40 -3.07 -1.23 8.89
N ALA A 41 -2.73 -0.59 10.01
CA ALA A 41 -3.35 -0.90 11.29
C ALA A 41 -4.88 -0.88 11.18
N ASP A 42 -5.54 -1.88 11.77
CA ASP A 42 -7.00 -2.03 11.81
C ASP A 42 -7.68 -2.17 10.44
N ILE A 43 -6.92 -2.47 9.39
CA ILE A 43 -7.47 -2.79 8.07
C ILE A 43 -7.77 -4.29 7.95
N GLU A 44 -9.05 -4.60 7.74
CA GLU A 44 -9.53 -5.96 7.56
C GLU A 44 -9.18 -6.51 6.18
N SER A 45 -9.40 -5.71 5.13
CA SER A 45 -9.17 -6.16 3.74
C SER A 45 -8.88 -4.99 2.80
N VAL A 46 -8.06 -5.27 1.79
CA VAL A 46 -7.76 -4.36 0.69
C VAL A 46 -8.10 -5.05 -0.63
N GLY A 47 -8.86 -4.36 -1.47
CA GLY A 47 -9.27 -4.82 -2.79
C GLY A 47 -8.26 -4.51 -3.88
N GLU A 48 -8.28 -5.31 -4.94
CA GLU A 48 -7.39 -5.16 -6.10
C GLU A 48 -7.61 -3.82 -6.81
N THR A 49 -8.85 -3.40 -7.02
CA THR A 49 -9.17 -2.10 -7.64
C THR A 49 -8.60 -0.92 -6.85
N PHE A 50 -8.62 -1.00 -5.51
CA PHE A 50 -8.03 0.03 -4.67
C PHE A 50 -6.50 0.07 -4.85
N LEU A 51 -5.85 -1.10 -4.86
CA LEU A 51 -4.41 -1.21 -5.06
C LEU A 51 -3.98 -0.70 -6.42
N ASP A 52 -4.68 -1.10 -7.48
CA ASP A 52 -4.39 -0.68 -8.85
C ASP A 52 -4.55 0.83 -9.02
N ARG A 53 -5.67 1.40 -8.56
CA ARG A 53 -5.93 2.85 -8.67
C ARG A 53 -5.03 3.70 -7.78
N SER A 54 -4.58 3.18 -6.64
CA SER A 54 -3.69 3.94 -5.74
C SER A 54 -2.21 3.77 -6.10
N LEU A 55 -1.71 2.54 -6.02
CA LEU A 55 -0.30 2.20 -6.20
C LEU A 55 0.02 1.84 -7.65
N GLY A 56 -0.88 1.15 -8.35
CA GLY A 56 -0.70 0.81 -9.76
C GLY A 56 -0.57 2.06 -10.63
N ALA A 57 -1.46 3.03 -10.45
CA ALA A 57 -1.39 4.35 -11.09
C ALA A 57 -0.10 5.10 -10.74
N LEU A 58 0.32 5.04 -9.47
CA LEU A 58 1.56 5.67 -9.02
C LEU A 58 2.80 5.06 -9.70
N VAL A 59 2.82 3.73 -9.85
CA VAL A 59 3.88 3.00 -10.56
C VAL A 59 3.88 3.32 -12.04
N ALA A 60 2.70 3.40 -12.67
CA ALA A 60 2.60 3.79 -14.08
C ALA A 60 3.15 5.20 -14.32
N TRP A 61 2.97 6.11 -13.36
CA TRP A 61 3.44 7.50 -13.47
C TRP A 61 4.93 7.70 -13.12
N ARG A 62 5.44 7.00 -12.11
CA ARG A 62 6.79 7.23 -11.56
C ARG A 62 7.77 6.08 -11.76
N GLY A 63 7.29 4.95 -12.28
CA GLY A 63 8.02 3.70 -12.36
C GLY A 63 8.01 2.89 -11.05
N ALA A 64 8.39 1.62 -11.16
CA ALA A 64 8.42 0.67 -10.04
C ALA A 64 9.41 1.04 -8.92
N THR A 65 10.37 1.92 -9.19
CA THR A 65 11.34 2.39 -8.19
C THR A 65 10.68 3.15 -7.04
N VAL A 66 9.44 3.63 -7.22
CA VAL A 66 8.65 4.28 -6.17
C VAL A 66 8.47 3.38 -4.95
N PHE A 67 8.41 2.06 -5.11
CA PHE A 67 8.31 1.12 -3.99
C PHE A 67 9.51 1.20 -3.03
N ARG A 68 10.69 1.64 -3.48
CA ARG A 68 11.84 1.86 -2.58
C ARG A 68 11.62 3.02 -1.60
N LEU A 69 10.68 3.91 -1.93
CA LEU A 69 10.29 5.06 -1.11
C LEU A 69 9.03 4.79 -0.28
N LEU A 70 8.33 3.67 -0.54
CA LEU A 70 7.15 3.25 0.20
C LEU A 70 7.51 2.24 1.28
N VAL A 71 6.94 2.41 2.46
CA VAL A 71 7.08 1.48 3.58
C VAL A 71 5.69 1.01 3.99
N PHE A 72 5.41 -0.27 3.78
CA PHE A 72 4.18 -0.92 4.22
C PHE A 72 4.34 -1.34 5.68
N ALA A 73 3.48 -0.84 6.57
CA ALA A 73 3.54 -1.10 8.01
C ALA A 73 2.20 -1.65 8.52
N HIS A 74 2.28 -2.47 9.57
CA HIS A 74 1.13 -3.12 10.22
C HIS A 74 0.18 -3.84 9.25
N CYS A 75 0.72 -4.40 8.16
CA CYS A 75 -0.09 -5.18 7.23
C CYS A 75 -0.51 -6.50 7.89
N SER A 76 -1.82 -6.73 7.98
CA SER A 76 -2.33 -8.07 8.29
C SER A 76 -1.89 -9.07 7.22
N PRO A 77 -1.85 -10.39 7.50
CA PRO A 77 -1.42 -11.39 6.51
C PRO A 77 -2.23 -11.34 5.21
N SER A 78 -3.54 -11.06 5.30
CA SER A 78 -4.40 -10.91 4.13
C SER A 78 -4.00 -9.68 3.30
N VAL A 79 -3.76 -8.53 3.95
CA VAL A 79 -3.32 -7.31 3.27
C VAL A 79 -1.95 -7.50 2.63
N ALA A 80 -0.99 -8.08 3.36
CA ALA A 80 0.34 -8.37 2.83
C ALA A 80 0.29 -9.30 1.61
N ALA A 81 -0.57 -10.33 1.64
CA ALA A 81 -0.78 -11.22 0.50
C ALA A 81 -1.40 -10.50 -0.71
N SER A 82 -2.43 -9.67 -0.50
CA SER A 82 -3.06 -8.88 -1.57
C SER A 82 -2.08 -7.91 -2.21
N VAL A 83 -1.31 -7.16 -1.41
CA VAL A 83 -0.33 -6.21 -1.93
C VAL A 83 0.82 -6.95 -2.63
N GLY A 84 1.32 -8.05 -2.06
CA GLY A 84 2.37 -8.85 -2.68
C GLY A 84 1.96 -9.51 -3.99
N LYS A 85 0.68 -9.92 -4.10
CA LYS A 85 0.09 -10.42 -5.35
C LYS A 85 -0.01 -9.31 -6.41
N ALA A 86 -0.51 -8.13 -6.04
CA ALA A 86 -0.65 -7.01 -6.95
C ALA A 86 0.70 -6.42 -7.38
N PHE A 87 1.67 -6.39 -6.48
CA PHE A 87 2.96 -5.74 -6.67
C PHE A 87 4.12 -6.62 -6.17
N PRO A 88 4.53 -7.65 -6.94
CA PRO A 88 5.67 -8.50 -6.57
C PRO A 88 6.98 -7.69 -6.43
N GLN A 89 7.09 -6.58 -7.15
CA GLN A 89 8.19 -5.62 -7.11
C GLN A 89 8.28 -4.77 -5.84
N ALA A 90 7.24 -4.77 -4.98
CA ALA A 90 7.28 -4.11 -3.68
C ALA A 90 8.22 -4.81 -2.67
N GLY A 91 8.72 -6.00 -3.02
CA GLY A 91 9.56 -6.81 -2.16
C GLY A 91 8.78 -7.50 -1.04
N PRO A 92 9.47 -8.18 -0.11
CA PRO A 92 8.81 -8.88 0.99
C PRO A 92 8.14 -7.90 1.94
N ILE A 93 6.81 -7.85 1.89
CA ILE A 93 6.00 -7.06 2.82
C ILE A 93 5.96 -7.80 4.15
N ARG A 94 6.56 -7.19 5.18
CA ARG A 94 6.56 -7.72 6.53
C ARG A 94 5.10 -7.77 7.04
N GLY A 95 4.57 -8.99 7.13
CA GLY A 95 3.16 -9.28 7.41
C GLY A 95 2.72 -10.62 6.80
N ALA A 96 3.37 -11.06 5.73
CA ALA A 96 3.30 -12.45 5.26
C ALA A 96 4.15 -13.34 6.19
N SER A 97 3.61 -13.68 7.37
CA SER A 97 4.19 -14.77 8.14
C SER A 97 4.22 -16.01 7.26
N ARG A 98 5.43 -16.47 6.92
CA ARG A 98 5.70 -17.83 6.45
C ARG A 98 4.94 -18.77 7.39
N LYS A 99 3.83 -19.35 6.92
CA LYS A 99 3.37 -20.60 7.52
C LYS A 99 4.45 -21.64 7.19
N LYS A 100 5.25 -22.02 8.18
CA LYS A 100 5.92 -23.32 8.19
C LYS A 100 4.82 -24.36 8.00
N GLN A 101 4.82 -25.03 6.86
CA GLN A 101 4.07 -26.25 6.65
C GLN A 101 4.80 -27.38 7.40
N PRO A 102 4.10 -28.27 8.11
CA PRO A 102 4.69 -29.46 8.74
C PRO A 102 5.28 -30.42 7.71
#